data_AF-A0A7W1W8P6-F1
#
_entry.id   AF-A0A7W1W8P6-F1
#
_cell.length_a   1.000
_cell.length_b   1.000
_cell.length_c   1.000
_cell.angle_alpha   90.00
_cell.angle_beta   90.00
_cell.angle_gamma   90.00
#
_symmetry.space_group_name_H-M   'P 1'
#
loop_
_entity.id
_entity.type
_entity.pdbx_description
1 polymer ?
#
loop_
_entity_poly.entity_id
_entity_poly.type
_entity_poly.pdbx_seq_one_letter_code
_entity_poly.pdbx_strand_id
1 'polypeptide(L)'
;TPRAGSGLPVINGFDLTQPLPPGYTLGSVRAASPLGQAPFPGQVFFFNQAGSTGNLPRNFLNGLPYLNWDAGLSKSIRFSENTRLQLRMEVFNVLNKQVPFFGTNASNPTINGLDVNSNSFGRITGTFNEPRIVQFGARFDF
;
A
#
# COMPACT_ATOMS: atom_id res chain seq x y z
N THR A 1 -19.42 12.75 44.36
CA THR A 1 -19.37 13.47 43.07
C THR A 1 -17.98 13.33 42.49
N PRO A 2 -17.82 12.68 41.32
CA PRO A 2 -17.24 13.40 40.19
C PRO A 2 -17.87 13.07 38.82
N ARG A 3 -17.78 14.07 37.94
CA ARG A 3 -18.27 14.20 36.56
C ARG A 3 -17.27 13.55 35.59
N ALA A 4 -17.68 12.49 34.88
CA ALA A 4 -16.90 11.94 33.76
C ALA A 4 -17.14 12.79 32.50
N GLY A 5 -16.06 13.27 31.89
CA GLY A 5 -16.09 14.05 30.67
C GLY A 5 -16.63 13.23 29.49
N SER A 6 -17.50 13.85 28.70
CA SER A 6 -18.09 13.30 27.50
C SER A 6 -17.05 13.15 26.38
N GLY A 7 -16.38 12.00 26.34
CA GLY A 7 -15.77 11.52 25.10
C GLY A 7 -16.90 11.09 24.18
N LEU A 8 -17.18 11.86 23.13
CA LEU A 8 -18.11 11.44 22.09
C LEU A 8 -17.59 10.12 21.50
N PRO A 9 -18.42 9.06 21.39
CA PRO A 9 -17.97 7.79 20.88
C PRO A 9 -17.53 7.94 19.42
N VAL A 10 -16.27 7.60 19.15
CA VAL A 10 -15.71 7.53 17.79
C VAL A 10 -16.13 6.19 17.18
N ILE A 11 -16.86 6.22 16.08
CA ILE A 11 -17.25 5.01 15.34
C ILE A 11 -16.09 4.64 14.40
N ASN A 12 -15.32 3.61 14.76
CA ASN A 12 -14.19 3.08 13.97
C ASN A 12 -14.67 2.08 12.88
N GLY A 13 -15.74 2.41 12.17
CA GLY A 13 -16.37 1.56 11.16
C GLY A 13 -17.75 1.05 11.59
N PHE A 14 -18.47 0.47 10.63
CA PHE A 14 -19.81 -0.06 10.86
C PHE A 14 -19.70 -1.49 11.40
N ASP A 15 -19.70 -1.63 12.73
CA ASP A 15 -19.82 -2.93 13.37
C ASP A 15 -21.27 -3.41 13.31
N LEU A 16 -21.54 -4.40 12.44
CA LEU A 16 -22.85 -5.02 12.26
C LEU A 16 -23.35 -5.77 13.50
N THR A 17 -22.46 -6.04 14.45
CA THR A 17 -22.76 -6.76 15.69
C THR A 17 -22.88 -5.84 16.91
N GLN A 18 -22.59 -4.54 16.74
CA GLN A 18 -22.79 -3.57 17.79
C GLN A 18 -24.30 -3.37 18.04
N PRO A 19 -24.77 -3.53 19.29
CA PRO A 19 -26.16 -3.23 19.63
C PRO A 19 -26.45 -1.75 19.38
N LEU A 20 -27.47 -1.49 18.56
CA LEU A 20 -27.91 -0.13 18.21
C LEU A 20 -28.54 0.56 19.42
N PRO A 21 -28.47 1.91 19.51
CA PRO A 21 -29.21 2.65 20.51
C PRO A 21 -30.71 2.33 20.46
N PRO A 22 -31.43 2.40 21.59
CA PRO A 22 -32.87 2.16 21.63
C PRO A 22 -33.61 3.05 20.60
N GLY A 23 -34.43 2.42 19.75
CA GLY A 23 -35.22 3.10 18.72
C GLY A 23 -34.57 3.16 17.32
N TYR A 24 -33.35 2.65 17.15
CA TYR A 24 -32.69 2.54 15.85
C TYR A 24 -32.73 1.10 15.33
N THR A 25 -33.09 0.93 14.06
CA THR A 25 -33.05 -0.35 13.34
C THR A 25 -32.19 -0.19 12.09
N LEU A 26 -31.40 -1.21 11.74
CA LEU A 26 -30.69 -1.22 10.47
C LEU A 26 -31.71 -1.34 9.33
N GLY A 27 -31.85 -0.29 8.52
CA GLY A 27 -32.80 -0.28 7.40
C GLY A 27 -32.35 -1.16 6.22
N SER A 28 -31.06 -1.16 5.90
CA SER A 28 -30.49 -2.06 4.90
C SER A 28 -28.97 -2.18 5.07
N VAL A 29 -28.45 -3.41 5.05
CA VAL A 29 -27.02 -3.67 4.92
C VAL A 29 -26.74 -4.04 3.47
N ARG A 30 -25.94 -3.24 2.78
CA ARG A 30 -25.47 -3.57 1.42
C ARG A 30 -24.15 -4.30 1.54
N ALA A 31 -24.20 -5.63 1.47
CA ALA A 31 -23.02 -6.50 1.50
C ALA A 31 -23.11 -7.56 0.39
N ALA A 32 -22.05 -8.33 0.21
CA ALA A 32 -22.03 -9.52 -0.62
C ALA A 32 -21.63 -10.71 0.24
N SER A 33 -22.31 -11.85 0.08
CA SER A 33 -21.82 -13.11 0.66
C SER A 33 -20.43 -13.45 0.12
N PRO A 34 -19.54 -14.06 0.93
CA PRO A 34 -18.26 -14.59 0.46
C PRO A 34 -18.43 -15.56 -0.72
N LEU A 35 -17.39 -15.70 -1.53
CA LEU A 35 -17.40 -16.64 -2.66
C LEU A 35 -17.71 -18.06 -2.18
N GLY A 36 -18.67 -18.72 -2.86
CA GLY A 36 -19.11 -20.08 -2.51
C GLY A 36 -20.18 -20.17 -1.42
N GLN A 37 -20.62 -19.04 -0.85
CA GLN A 37 -21.77 -18.97 0.06
C GLN A 37 -23.03 -18.49 -0.66
N ALA A 38 -24.20 -18.97 -0.23
CA ALA A 38 -25.47 -18.54 -0.79
C ALA A 38 -25.69 -17.03 -0.56
N PRO A 39 -26.21 -16.27 -1.56
CA PRO A 39 -26.60 -14.87 -1.38
C PRO A 39 -27.70 -14.72 -0.31
N PHE A 40 -27.66 -13.63 0.45
CA PHE A 40 -28.74 -13.30 1.40
C PHE A 40 -29.83 -12.44 0.72
N PRO A 41 -31.09 -12.45 1.22
CA PRO A 41 -32.17 -11.63 0.68
C PRO A 41 -31.80 -10.15 0.65
N GLY A 42 -31.88 -9.51 -0.54
CA GLY A 42 -31.54 -8.10 -0.73
C GLY A 42 -30.07 -7.81 -1.10
N GLN A 43 -29.25 -8.84 -1.32
CA GLN A 43 -27.91 -8.67 -1.90
C GLN A 43 -28.01 -8.06 -3.30
N VAL A 44 -27.19 -7.03 -3.56
CA VAL A 44 -27.15 -6.31 -4.86
C VAL A 44 -25.77 -6.36 -5.52
N PHE A 45 -24.76 -6.84 -4.81
CA PHE A 45 -23.41 -7.04 -5.35
C PHE A 45 -23.16 -8.53 -5.55
N PHE A 46 -22.77 -8.92 -6.75
CA PHE A 46 -22.56 -10.32 -7.13
C PHE A 46 -21.22 -10.47 -7.85
N PHE A 47 -20.57 -11.62 -7.63
CA PHE A 47 -19.46 -12.05 -8.47
C PHE A 47 -19.97 -12.42 -9.86
N ASN A 48 -19.17 -12.17 -10.88
CA ASN A 48 -19.41 -12.70 -12.21
C ASN A 48 -19.36 -14.24 -12.18
N GLN A 49 -20.28 -14.90 -12.90
CA GLN A 49 -20.23 -16.36 -13.03
C GLN A 49 -18.98 -16.80 -13.79
N ALA A 50 -18.53 -18.04 -13.56
CA ALA A 50 -17.40 -18.60 -14.29
C ALA A 50 -17.61 -18.46 -15.82
N GLY A 51 -16.60 -17.99 -16.54
CA GLY A 51 -16.67 -17.71 -17.97
C GLY A 51 -17.40 -16.41 -18.36
N SER A 52 -17.96 -15.67 -17.40
CA SER A 52 -18.60 -14.38 -17.64
C SER A 52 -17.61 -13.23 -17.43
N THR A 53 -17.67 -12.20 -18.27
CA THR A 53 -16.89 -10.97 -18.06
C THR A 53 -17.73 -9.96 -17.27
N GLY A 54 -17.13 -9.33 -16.25
CA GLY A 54 -17.77 -8.24 -15.51
C GLY A 54 -17.89 -6.95 -16.32
N ASN A 55 -18.51 -5.92 -15.76
CA ASN A 55 -18.61 -4.59 -16.37
C ASN A 55 -17.38 -3.69 -16.08
N LEU A 56 -16.40 -4.19 -15.32
CA LEU A 56 -15.19 -3.46 -14.98
C LEU A 56 -14.28 -3.38 -16.23
N PRO A 57 -13.89 -2.17 -16.67
CA PRO A 57 -13.00 -2.04 -17.81
C PRO A 57 -11.64 -2.70 -17.56
N ARG A 58 -11.01 -3.18 -18.64
CA ARG A 58 -9.61 -3.63 -18.57
C ARG A 58 -8.71 -2.43 -18.28
N ASN A 59 -7.73 -2.61 -17.39
CA ASN A 59 -6.75 -1.59 -17.02
C ASN A 59 -7.39 -0.25 -16.56
N PHE A 60 -8.47 -0.33 -15.78
CA PHE A 60 -9.23 0.84 -15.31
C PHE A 60 -8.47 1.73 -14.31
N LEU A 61 -7.36 1.24 -13.74
CA LEU A 61 -6.50 2.02 -12.85
C LEU A 61 -5.20 2.37 -13.56
N ASN A 62 -4.88 3.66 -13.55
CA ASN A 62 -3.56 4.16 -13.90
C ASN A 62 -2.80 4.52 -12.63
N GLY A 63 -1.56 4.08 -12.53
CA GLY A 63 -0.70 4.39 -11.39
C GLY A 63 -0.32 5.87 -11.31
N LEU A 64 0.17 6.27 -10.14
CA LEU A 64 0.77 7.60 -9.95
C LEU A 64 2.07 7.74 -10.75
N PRO A 65 2.45 8.96 -11.18
CA PRO A 65 3.70 9.19 -11.88
C PRO A 65 4.93 8.73 -11.08
N TYR A 66 5.79 7.95 -11.73
CA TYR A 66 7.06 7.51 -11.18
C TYR A 66 8.14 8.58 -11.35
N LEU A 67 8.82 8.93 -10.25
CA LEU A 67 9.96 9.84 -10.27
C LEU A 67 11.03 9.29 -9.33
N ASN A 68 12.17 8.92 -9.91
CA ASN A 68 13.35 8.45 -9.17
C ASN A 68 14.58 9.25 -9.57
N TRP A 69 15.36 9.66 -8.58
CA TRP A 69 16.61 10.41 -8.76
C TRP A 69 17.71 9.65 -8.04
N ASP A 70 18.77 9.33 -8.76
CA ASP A 70 19.95 8.67 -8.20
C ASP A 70 21.17 9.60 -8.35
N ALA A 71 22.04 9.62 -7.35
CA ALA A 71 23.20 10.49 -7.32
C ALA A 71 24.44 9.76 -6.81
N GLY A 72 25.59 10.10 -7.38
CA GLY A 72 26.89 9.60 -6.96
C GLY A 72 27.89 10.75 -6.77
N LEU A 73 28.62 10.72 -5.66
CA LEU A 73 29.73 11.63 -5.38
C LEU A 73 31.00 10.79 -5.20
N SER A 74 32.04 11.10 -5.97
CA SER A 74 33.36 10.50 -5.76
C SER A 74 34.40 11.59 -5.53
N LYS A 75 35.26 11.38 -4.54
CA LYS A 75 36.37 12.28 -4.25
C LYS A 75 37.65 11.49 -4.09
N SER A 76 38.68 11.95 -4.78
CA SER A 76 40.02 11.44 -4.63
C SER A 76 40.85 12.40 -3.80
N ILE A 77 41.44 11.90 -2.72
CA ILE A 77 42.38 12.61 -1.86
C ILE A 77 43.75 12.02 -2.13
N ARG A 78 44.69 12.84 -2.63
CA ARG A 78 46.10 12.45 -2.77
C ARG A 78 46.81 12.83 -1.48
N PHE A 79 47.47 11.87 -0.85
CA PHE A 79 48.27 12.13 0.35
C PHE A 79 49.74 12.35 0.01
N SER A 80 50.27 11.59 -0.95
CA SER A 80 51.62 11.70 -1.49
C SER A 80 51.62 11.33 -2.97
N GLU A 81 52.80 11.26 -3.58
CA GLU A 81 53.02 10.88 -4.99
C GLU A 81 52.53 9.45 -5.28
N ASN A 82 52.69 8.54 -4.32
CA ASN A 82 52.34 7.13 -4.46
C ASN A 82 51.06 6.72 -3.71
N THR A 83 50.47 7.59 -2.88
CA THR A 83 49.32 7.22 -2.04
C THR A 83 48.07 8.05 -2.31
N ARG A 84 46.94 7.35 -2.49
CA ARG A 84 45.65 7.95 -2.86
C ARG A 84 44.51 7.25 -2.12
N LEU A 85 43.60 8.05 -1.58
CA LEU A 85 42.32 7.57 -1.03
C LEU A 85 41.18 8.01 -1.95
N GLN A 86 40.39 7.06 -2.42
CA GLN A 86 39.17 7.29 -3.16
C GLN A 86 37.97 7.06 -2.25
N LEU A 87 37.18 8.09 -2.05
CA LEU A 87 35.90 8.05 -1.35
C LEU A 87 34.78 8.08 -2.40
N ARG A 88 33.78 7.22 -2.23
CA ARG A 88 32.57 7.17 -3.05
C ARG A 88 31.35 7.17 -2.14
N MET A 89 30.35 7.93 -2.53
CA MET A 89 29.02 7.94 -1.93
C MET A 89 28.00 7.78 -3.06
N GLU A 90 27.10 6.82 -2.92
CA GLU A 90 26.01 6.57 -3.85
C GLU A 90 24.69 6.67 -3.09
N VAL A 91 23.74 7.38 -3.67
CA VAL A 91 22.41 7.60 -3.12
C VAL A 91 21.38 7.23 -4.18
N PHE A 92 20.61 6.18 -3.91
CA PHE A 92 19.47 5.78 -4.72
C PHE A 92 18.19 6.34 -4.12
N ASN A 93 17.27 6.81 -4.96
CA ASN A 93 16.05 7.51 -4.52
C ASN A 93 16.38 8.72 -3.60
N VAL A 94 17.18 9.64 -4.12
CA VAL A 94 17.64 10.89 -3.48
C VAL A 94 16.49 11.73 -2.94
N LEU A 95 15.31 11.69 -3.57
CA LEU A 95 14.13 12.43 -3.12
C LEU A 95 13.32 11.65 -2.06
N ASN A 96 13.64 10.38 -1.80
CA ASN A 96 12.85 9.44 -0.99
C ASN A 96 11.36 9.46 -1.36
N LYS A 97 11.07 9.54 -2.66
CA LYS A 97 9.70 9.54 -3.15
C LYS A 97 9.25 8.11 -3.29
N GLN A 98 8.15 7.75 -2.64
CA GLN A 98 7.55 6.42 -2.73
C GLN A 98 6.34 6.44 -3.64
N VAL A 99 6.25 5.44 -4.51
CA VAL A 99 5.13 5.29 -5.44
C VAL A 99 4.25 4.14 -4.94
N PRO A 100 3.01 4.42 -4.49
CA PRO A 100 2.11 3.37 -4.03
C PRO A 100 1.74 2.45 -5.19
N PHE A 101 1.67 1.15 -4.90
CA PHE A 101 1.34 0.13 -5.89
C PHE A 101 -0.09 -0.36 -5.72
N PHE A 102 -0.89 -0.23 -6.79
CA PHE A 102 -2.33 -0.56 -6.81
C PHE A 102 -2.64 -1.87 -7.52
N GLY A 103 -1.62 -2.61 -7.96
CA GLY A 103 -1.77 -3.82 -8.75
C GLY A 103 -1.66 -5.11 -7.94
N THR A 104 -1.62 -6.21 -8.67
CA THR A 104 -1.20 -7.52 -8.19
C THR A 104 0.26 -7.73 -8.56
N ASN A 105 1.14 -7.95 -7.58
CA ASN A 105 2.54 -8.26 -7.87
C ASN A 105 2.75 -9.78 -7.89
N ALA A 106 3.13 -10.33 -9.05
CA ALA A 106 3.39 -11.77 -9.19
C ALA A 106 4.53 -12.27 -8.27
N SER A 107 5.50 -11.41 -7.93
CA SER A 107 6.60 -11.77 -7.04
C SER A 107 6.30 -11.55 -5.55
N ASN A 108 5.20 -10.87 -5.21
CA ASN A 108 4.74 -10.75 -3.83
C ASN A 108 3.20 -10.85 -3.74
N PRO A 109 2.65 -12.05 -3.50
CA PRO A 109 1.21 -12.31 -3.49
C PRO A 109 0.47 -11.61 -2.33
N THR A 110 1.19 -11.05 -1.35
CA THR A 110 0.58 -10.23 -0.27
C THR A 110 0.16 -8.84 -0.75
N ILE A 111 0.68 -8.41 -1.91
CA ILE A 111 0.31 -7.16 -2.57
C ILE A 111 -0.76 -7.49 -3.63
N ASN A 112 -1.99 -7.60 -3.15
CA ASN A 112 -3.16 -7.96 -3.95
C ASN A 112 -4.32 -6.99 -3.65
N GLY A 113 -4.18 -5.75 -4.12
CA GLY A 113 -5.16 -4.69 -3.85
C GLY A 113 -6.44 -4.78 -4.69
N LEU A 114 -6.46 -5.64 -5.73
CA LEU A 114 -7.54 -5.73 -6.73
C LEU A 114 -8.36 -7.01 -6.63
N ASP A 115 -7.93 -7.98 -5.84
CA ASP A 115 -8.75 -9.17 -5.57
C ASP A 115 -9.80 -8.85 -4.52
N VAL A 116 -11.05 -8.81 -4.98
CA VAL A 116 -12.26 -8.61 -4.17
C VAL A 116 -12.43 -9.69 -3.08
N ASN A 117 -11.80 -10.86 -3.22
CA ASN A 117 -11.83 -11.90 -2.18
C ASN A 117 -10.74 -11.72 -1.11
N SER A 118 -9.83 -10.76 -1.28
CA SER A 118 -8.75 -10.51 -0.33
C SER A 118 -9.22 -9.63 0.83
N ASN A 119 -8.80 -9.97 2.06
CA ASN A 119 -8.97 -9.10 3.23
C ASN A 119 -8.19 -7.77 3.12
N SER A 120 -7.26 -7.66 2.17
CA SER A 120 -6.54 -6.43 1.83
C SER A 120 -7.11 -5.70 0.61
N PHE A 121 -8.28 -6.09 0.11
CA PHE A 121 -8.94 -5.42 -1.02
C PHE A 121 -9.06 -3.91 -0.78
N GLY A 122 -8.70 -3.11 -1.78
CA GLY A 122 -8.74 -1.65 -1.71
C GLY A 122 -7.68 -1.01 -0.80
N ARG A 123 -6.80 -1.79 -0.17
CA ARG A 123 -5.70 -1.28 0.65
C ARG A 123 -4.37 -1.36 -0.10
N ILE A 124 -3.60 -0.27 -0.03
CA ILE A 124 -2.22 -0.23 -0.52
C ILE A 124 -1.33 -0.88 0.55
N THR A 125 -0.74 -2.03 0.21
CA THR A 125 0.16 -2.78 1.12
C THR A 125 1.61 -2.81 0.62
N GLY A 126 1.89 -2.17 -0.52
CA GLY A 126 3.23 -2.14 -1.09
C GLY A 126 3.52 -0.87 -1.88
N THR A 127 4.80 -0.62 -2.07
CA THR A 127 5.34 0.40 -2.95
C THR A 127 5.92 -0.26 -4.19
N PHE A 128 5.87 0.44 -5.32
CA PHE A 128 6.47 -0.03 -6.57
C PHE A 128 8.01 0.08 -6.53
N ASN A 129 8.54 1.00 -5.72
CA ASN A 129 9.96 1.32 -5.67
C ASN A 129 10.57 1.10 -4.30
N GLU A 130 11.89 1.01 -4.27
CA GLU A 130 12.67 0.87 -3.06
C GLU A 130 12.76 2.18 -2.26
N PRO A 131 12.87 2.07 -0.92
CA PRO A 131 13.25 3.20 -0.05
C PRO A 131 14.60 3.80 -0.45
N ARG A 132 14.89 5.02 0.00
CA ARG A 132 16.21 5.63 -0.19
C ARG A 132 17.32 4.74 0.38
N ILE A 133 18.32 4.47 -0.45
CA ILE A 133 19.51 3.70 -0.06
C ILE A 133 20.72 4.62 -0.21
N VAL A 134 21.55 4.69 0.83
CA VAL A 134 22.81 5.43 0.83
C VAL A 134 23.94 4.43 1.08
N GLN A 135 24.94 4.43 0.19
CA GLN A 135 26.09 3.54 0.27
C GLN A 135 27.37 4.36 0.22
N PHE A 136 28.36 3.91 0.99
CA PHE A 136 29.69 4.51 1.04
C PHE A 136 30.73 3.47 0.69
N GLY A 137 31.71 3.87 -0.12
CA GLY A 137 32.86 3.06 -0.48
C GLY A 137 34.15 3.83 -0.27
N ALA A 138 35.17 3.15 0.22
CA ALA A 138 36.52 3.69 0.33
C ALA A 138 37.50 2.71 -0.32
N ARG A 139 38.44 3.25 -1.09
CA ARG A 139 39.55 2.49 -1.67
C ARG A 139 40.85 3.24 -1.42
N PHE A 140 41.83 2.52 -0.89
CA PHE A 140 43.17 3.02 -0.67
C PHE A 140 44.11 2.39 -1.69
N ASP A 141 44.83 3.24 -2.43
CA ASP A 141 45.85 2.87 -3.40
C ASP A 141 47.23 3.31 -2.85
N PHE A 142 48.24 2.44 -2.96
CA PHE A 142 49.61 2.62 -2.45
C PHE A 142 50.66 2.16 -3.45
#